data_AF-A0A173L100-F1
#
_entry.id   AF-A0A173L100-F1
#
_cell.length_a   1.000
_cell.length_b   1.000
_cell.length_c   1.000
_cell.angle_alpha   90.00
_cell.angle_beta   90.00
_cell.angle_gamma   90.00
#
_symmetry.space_group_name_H-M   'P 1'
#
loop_
_entity.id
_entity.type
_entity.pdbx_description
1 polymer ?
#
loop_
_entity_poly.entity_id
_entity_poly.type
_entity_poly.pdbx_seq_one_letter_code
_entity_poly.pdbx_strand_id
1 'polypeptide(L)'
;MTEDAITPARPRRRAFVNRETRISPDQARRQGLITHLAFVLLGHEEAIRFLNTHNTSLGARPLDLAIGDPTGYSVVEDAVKLLARPATGGRQ
;
A
#
# COMPACT_ATOMS: atom_id res chain seq x y z
N MET A 1 -18.67 30.19 55.44
CA MET A 1 -18.25 30.61 54.09
C MET A 1 -16.76 30.30 54.00
N THR A 2 -16.39 29.17 53.40
CA THR A 2 -14.99 28.90 53.07
C THR A 2 -14.99 28.10 51.78
N GLU A 3 -14.43 28.73 50.76
CA GLU A 3 -14.46 28.34 49.36
C GLU A 3 -13.53 27.14 49.13
N ASP A 4 -14.10 26.05 48.57
CA ASP A 4 -13.34 24.88 48.13
C ASP A 4 -12.70 25.20 46.77
N ALA A 5 -11.37 25.31 46.78
CA ALA A 5 -10.58 25.70 45.64
C ALA A 5 -10.57 24.60 44.56
N ILE A 6 -11.22 24.89 43.43
CA ILE A 6 -11.25 24.01 42.25
C ILE A 6 -9.86 24.00 41.61
N THR A 7 -9.12 22.90 41.77
CA THR A 7 -7.81 22.71 41.12
C THR A 7 -8.02 22.29 39.66
N PRO A 8 -7.44 22.99 38.65
CA PRO A 8 -7.63 22.61 37.26
C PRO A 8 -6.84 21.33 36.94
N ALA A 9 -7.55 20.31 36.45
CA ALA A 9 -6.98 19.04 36.06
C ALA A 9 -5.93 19.21 34.94
N ARG A 10 -4.74 18.68 35.17
CA ARG A 10 -3.58 18.76 34.26
C ARG A 10 -3.91 18.10 32.91
N PRO A 11 -3.58 18.74 31.76
CA PRO A 11 -3.87 18.15 30.46
C PRO A 11 -3.08 16.86 30.26
N ARG A 12 -3.78 15.74 30.12
CA ARG A 12 -3.20 14.44 29.76
C ARG A 12 -2.58 14.56 28.36
N ARG A 13 -1.25 14.64 28.28
CA ARG A 13 -0.53 14.45 27.01
C ARG A 13 -0.83 13.03 26.50
N ARG A 14 -1.61 12.93 25.42
CA ARG A 14 -1.76 11.66 24.68
C ARG A 14 -0.38 11.33 24.11
N ALA A 15 0.22 10.25 24.59
CA ALA A 15 1.41 9.70 23.96
C ALA A 15 1.04 9.31 22.52
N PHE A 16 1.84 9.74 21.55
CA PHE A 16 1.80 9.20 20.20
C PHE A 16 2.32 7.77 20.27
N VAL A 17 1.42 6.83 20.57
CA VAL A 17 1.75 5.41 20.50
C VAL A 17 1.85 5.09 19.01
N ASN A 18 3.09 4.92 18.53
CA ASN A 18 3.35 4.48 17.17
C ASN A 18 2.81 3.04 17.03
N ARG A 19 1.57 2.94 16.57
CA ARG A 19 0.85 1.70 16.30
C ARG A 19 0.95 1.33 14.82
N GLU A 20 2.07 1.66 14.20
CA GLU A 20 2.36 1.27 12.83
C GLU A 20 2.87 -0.17 12.88
N THR A 21 2.05 -1.10 12.41
CA THR A 21 2.42 -2.51 12.30
C THR A 21 3.62 -2.58 11.36
N ARG A 22 4.83 -2.72 11.92
CA ARG A 22 6.04 -2.78 11.10
C ARG A 22 5.92 -3.95 10.15
N ILE A 23 6.04 -3.68 8.85
CA ILE A 23 6.12 -4.73 7.84
C ILE A 23 7.37 -5.57 8.09
N SER A 24 7.25 -6.88 7.91
CA SER A 24 8.39 -7.80 7.98
C SER A 24 9.42 -7.49 6.89
N PRO A 25 10.73 -7.78 7.07
CA PRO A 25 11.73 -7.64 6.01
C PRO A 25 11.32 -8.29 4.68
N ASP A 26 10.66 -9.45 4.71
CA ASP A 26 10.16 -10.12 3.51
C ASP A 26 9.02 -9.34 2.83
N GLN A 27 8.13 -8.73 3.62
CA GLN A 27 7.05 -7.89 3.09
C GLN A 27 7.63 -6.63 2.45
N ALA A 28 8.59 -5.97 3.11
CA ALA A 28 9.30 -4.82 2.56
C ALA A 28 10.03 -5.16 1.26
N ARG A 29 10.68 -6.34 1.20
CA ARG A 29 11.34 -6.83 -0.01
C ARG A 29 10.33 -7.02 -1.15
N ARG A 30 9.21 -7.71 -0.92
CA ARG A 30 8.14 -7.88 -1.93
C ARG A 30 7.59 -6.54 -2.39
N GLN A 31 7.35 -5.62 -1.46
CA GLN A 31 6.85 -4.28 -1.76
C GLN A 31 7.81 -3.54 -2.70
N GLY A 32 9.11 -3.54 -2.39
CA GLY A 32 10.13 -2.90 -3.22
C GLY A 32 10.20 -3.53 -4.62
N LEU A 33 10.23 -4.86 -4.70
CA LEU A 33 10.31 -5.58 -5.96
C LEU A 33 9.09 -5.31 -6.85
N ILE A 34 7.87 -5.40 -6.32
CA ILE A 34 6.66 -5.20 -7.13
C ILE A 34 6.50 -3.73 -7.54
N THR A 35 6.87 -2.79 -6.67
CA THR A 35 6.86 -1.36 -6.97
C THR A 35 7.84 -1.03 -8.10
N HIS A 36 9.06 -1.56 -8.00
CA HIS A 36 10.07 -1.36 -9.03
C HIS A 36 9.63 -1.95 -10.38
N LEU A 37 9.12 -3.19 -10.38
CA LEU A 37 8.62 -3.84 -11.59
C LEU A 37 7.51 -3.03 -12.27
N ALA A 38 6.51 -2.60 -11.49
CA ALA A 38 5.40 -1.80 -12.00
C ALA A 38 5.89 -0.49 -12.61
N PHE A 39 6.84 0.20 -11.96
CA PHE A 39 7.42 1.42 -12.51
C PHE A 39 8.16 1.20 -13.83
N VAL A 40 8.93 0.13 -13.93
CA VAL A 40 9.68 -0.20 -15.15
C VAL A 40 8.74 -0.53 -16.31
N LEU A 41 7.63 -1.24 -16.05
CA LEU A 41 6.75 -1.73 -17.11
C LEU A 41 5.60 -0.79 -17.47
N LEU A 42 5.06 -0.03 -16.50
CA LEU A 42 3.87 0.81 -16.68
C LEU A 42 4.18 2.30 -16.66
N GLY A 43 5.36 2.70 -16.15
CA GLY A 43 5.67 4.09 -15.85
C GLY A 43 5.09 4.55 -14.51
N HIS A 44 5.44 5.78 -14.11
CA HIS A 44 5.21 6.27 -12.75
C HIS A 44 3.72 6.36 -12.35
N GLU A 45 2.94 7.11 -13.10
CA GLU A 45 1.55 7.40 -12.76
C GLU A 45 0.66 6.14 -12.79
N GLU A 46 0.79 5.33 -13.84
CA GLU A 46 -0.01 4.11 -13.99
C GLU A 46 0.41 3.05 -12.97
N ALA A 47 1.69 2.94 -12.61
CA ALA A 47 2.13 2.06 -11.53
C ALA A 47 1.52 2.46 -10.17
N ILE A 48 1.58 3.76 -9.82
CA ILE A 48 0.99 4.27 -8.57
C ILE A 48 -0.51 3.98 -8.55
N ARG A 49 -1.20 4.28 -9.65
CA ARG A 49 -2.64 4.05 -9.77
C ARG A 49 -2.98 2.58 -9.62
N PHE A 50 -2.31 1.71 -10.38
CA PHE A 50 -2.55 0.27 -10.34
C PHE A 50 -2.31 -0.31 -8.94
N LEU A 51 -1.14 -0.04 -8.32
CA LEU A 51 -0.76 -0.66 -7.05
C LEU A 51 -1.63 -0.22 -5.87
N ASN A 52 -2.07 1.04 -5.86
CA ASN A 52 -2.78 1.63 -4.72
C ASN A 52 -4.30 1.66 -4.87
N THR A 53 -4.84 1.38 -6.06
CA THR A 53 -6.29 1.33 -6.28
C THR A 53 -6.80 -0.10 -6.12
N HIS A 54 -8.04 -0.25 -5.65
CA HIS A 54 -8.69 -1.56 -5.64
C HIS A 54 -8.81 -2.09 -7.08
N ASN A 55 -8.34 -3.30 -7.31
CA ASN A 55 -8.43 -3.97 -8.61
C ASN A 55 -9.50 -5.07 -8.55
N THR A 56 -10.57 -4.90 -9.32
CA THR A 56 -11.72 -5.82 -9.31
C THR A 56 -11.35 -7.25 -9.72
N SER A 57 -10.41 -7.43 -10.65
CA SER A 57 -9.95 -8.77 -11.08
C SER A 57 -9.20 -9.50 -9.97
N LEU A 58 -8.48 -8.75 -9.13
CA LEU A 58 -7.71 -9.26 -8.01
C LEU A 58 -8.51 -9.31 -6.69
N GLY A 59 -9.70 -8.70 -6.66
CA GLY A 59 -10.54 -8.59 -5.47
C GLY A 59 -9.92 -7.78 -4.32
N ALA A 60 -8.78 -7.10 -4.56
CA ALA A 60 -8.01 -6.40 -3.56
C ALA A 60 -7.19 -5.26 -4.17
N ARG A 61 -6.57 -4.45 -3.31
CA ARG A 61 -5.50 -3.55 -3.72
C ARG A 61 -4.25 -4.38 -4.08
N PRO A 62 -3.65 -4.19 -5.26
CA PRO A 62 -2.53 -5.03 -5.69
C PRO A 62 -1.32 -4.96 -4.76
N LEU A 63 -1.02 -3.80 -4.17
CA LEU A 63 0.09 -3.69 -3.23
C LEU A 63 -0.11 -4.54 -1.97
N ASP A 64 -1.32 -4.53 -1.41
CA ASP A 64 -1.65 -5.30 -0.20
C ASP A 64 -1.59 -6.81 -0.48
N LEU A 65 -2.06 -7.21 -1.66
CA LEU A 65 -1.99 -8.61 -2.12
C LEU A 65 -0.54 -9.06 -2.34
N ALA A 66 0.29 -8.22 -2.97
CA ALA A 66 1.67 -8.57 -3.29
C ALA A 66 2.58 -8.71 -2.05
N ILE A 67 2.33 -7.94 -0.99
CA ILE A 67 3.12 -8.04 0.25
C ILE A 67 2.66 -9.16 1.17
N GLY A 68 1.38 -9.56 1.09
CA GLY A 68 0.76 -10.56 1.96
C GLY A 68 1.52 -11.89 1.95
N ASP A 69 1.75 -12.43 0.75
CA ASP A 69 2.42 -13.73 0.58
C ASP A 69 3.02 -13.88 -0.84
N PRO A 70 3.85 -14.91 -1.08
CA PRO A 70 4.48 -15.14 -2.39
C PRO A 70 3.49 -15.42 -3.53
N THR A 71 2.36 -16.06 -3.26
CA THR A 71 1.32 -16.35 -4.27
C THR A 71 0.65 -15.05 -4.71
N GLY A 72 0.28 -14.21 -3.74
CA GLY A 72 -0.25 -12.87 -4.01
C GLY A 72 0.74 -12.03 -4.83
N TYR A 73 2.04 -12.11 -4.52
CA TYR A 73 3.08 -11.47 -5.32
C TYR A 73 3.07 -11.93 -6.79
N SER A 74 3.08 -13.25 -7.05
CA SER A 74 3.08 -13.78 -8.41
C SER A 74 1.85 -13.37 -9.21
N VAL A 75 0.67 -13.38 -8.59
CA VAL A 75 -0.58 -12.95 -9.24
C VAL A 75 -0.51 -11.49 -9.66
N VAL A 76 0.02 -10.61 -8.80
CA VAL A 76 0.15 -9.17 -9.12
C VAL A 76 1.22 -8.95 -10.18
N GLU A 77 2.34 -9.69 -10.11
CA GLU A 77 3.39 -9.65 -11.13
C GLU A 77 2.83 -9.99 -12.53
N ASP A 78 2.03 -11.05 -12.65
CA ASP A 78 1.41 -11.43 -13.92
C ASP A 78 0.39 -10.39 -14.41
N ALA A 79 -0.36 -9.77 -13.49
CA ALA A 79 -1.27 -8.68 -13.84
C ALA A 79 -0.53 -7.44 -14.36
N VAL A 80 0.62 -7.07 -13.76
CA VAL A 80 1.47 -5.98 -14.26
C VAL A 80 1.99 -6.31 -15.66
N LYS A 81 2.51 -7.53 -15.87
CA LYS A 81 3.00 -7.96 -17.18
C LYS A 81 1.87 -7.94 -18.22
N LEU A 82 0.67 -8.38 -17.86
CA LEU A 82 -0.49 -8.38 -18.75
C LEU A 82 -0.88 -6.95 -19.16
N LEU A 83 -0.89 -6.01 -18.21
CA LEU A 83 -1.20 -4.60 -18.46
C LEU A 83 -0.13 -3.91 -19.32
N ALA A 84 1.13 -4.31 -19.16
CA ALA A 84 2.25 -3.78 -19.93
C ALA A 84 2.32 -4.31 -21.36
N ARG A 85 1.62 -5.42 -21.68
CA ARG A 85 1.56 -5.91 -23.06
C ARG A 85 0.90 -4.82 -23.91
N PRO A 86 1.52 -4.40 -25.01
CA PRO A 86 0.89 -3.46 -25.92
C PRO A 86 -0.42 -4.10 -26.39
N ALA A 87 -1.50 -3.32 -26.35
CA ALA A 87 -2.75 -3.70 -26.99
C ALA A 87 -2.41 -4.08 -28.44
N THR A 88 -2.47 -5.38 -28.74
CA THR A 88 -2.15 -5.87 -30.07
C THR A 88 -3.32 -5.46 -30.97
N GLY A 89 -3.20 -4.28 -31.58
CA GLY A 89 -4.17 -3.75 -32.53
C GLY A 89 -4.49 -2.28 -32.29
N GLY A 90 -4.07 -1.41 -33.22
CA GLY A 90 -4.59 -0.05 -33.30
C GLY A 90 -3.59 1.04 -33.67
N ARG A 91 -2.94 0.94 -34.83
CA ARG A 91 -2.64 2.11 -35.67
C ARG A 91 -2.96 1.74 -37.11
N GLN A 92 -4.16 2.14 -37.54
CA GLN A 92 -4.45 2.47 -38.93
C GLN A 92 -4.43 3.99 -39.01
#